data_AF-A0A3D4W2D0-F1
#
_entry.id   AF-A0A3D4W2D0-F1
#
_cell.length_a   1.000
_cell.length_b   1.000
_cell.length_c   1.000
_cell.angle_alpha   90.00
_cell.angle_beta   90.00
_cell.angle_gamma   90.00
#
_symmetry.space_group_name_H-M   'P 1'
#
loop_
_entity.id
_entity.type
_entity.pdbx_description
1 polymer ?
#
loop_
_entity_poly.entity_id
_entity_poly.type
_entity_poly.pdbx_seq_one_letter_code
_entity_poly.pdbx_strand_id
1 'polypeptide(L)'
;MGLFDFIGPASGLLFTLENIIWINLGVFIGCVFAAIPGLSVILCIILFLPVTYTMRAIPGMMFLLGIYCAGGYGGSVSAILINTPGTPHAAATMLDGHPLSKMGRTKAALKIALYASTFGGIFSALVLLFLGPQVAKISAQLGTAEYFMVCLFGMTIIAGVSGKSLVKGIIAACLGLLISCVGADPMTSYDRFTFGIPRLYLGLDLAVTLIGLFALVEIIGKAELKRSELNLHAGKIGNDDGKITKDEYKRMLRPVLIGSLIGSCVG
;
A
#
# COMPACT_ATOMS: atom_id res chain seq x y z
N MET A 1 -29.16 14.92 -6.19
CA MET A 1 -28.01 15.79 -5.89
C MET A 1 -26.85 15.34 -6.73
N GLY A 2 -26.30 16.25 -7.54
CA GLY A 2 -25.15 15.95 -8.40
C GLY A 2 -23.85 15.98 -7.61
N LEU A 3 -22.83 15.27 -8.08
CA LEU A 3 -21.48 15.26 -7.50
C LEU A 3 -20.93 16.70 -7.30
N PHE A 4 -21.25 17.60 -8.23
CA PHE A 4 -20.82 18.99 -8.22
C PHE A 4 -21.39 19.84 -7.07
N ASP A 5 -22.53 19.44 -6.50
CA ASP A 5 -23.15 20.14 -5.36
C ASP A 5 -22.32 19.99 -4.07
N PHE A 6 -21.50 18.93 -3.98
CA PHE A 6 -20.65 18.65 -2.83
C PHE A 6 -19.23 19.23 -2.96
N ILE A 7 -18.75 19.45 -4.20
CA ILE A 7 -17.37 19.92 -4.45
C ILE A 7 -17.21 21.39 -4.03
N GLY A 8 -18.19 22.25 -4.33
CA GLY A 8 -18.16 23.67 -3.98
C GLY A 8 -18.00 23.89 -2.46
N PRO A 9 -18.90 23.36 -1.62
CA PRO A 9 -18.80 23.48 -0.16
C PRO A 9 -17.53 22.83 0.42
N ALA A 10 -17.12 21.67 -0.11
CA ALA A 10 -15.91 20.99 0.34
C ALA A 10 -14.66 21.84 0.10
N SER A 11 -14.57 22.52 -1.05
CA SER A 11 -13.42 23.38 -1.37
C SER A 11 -13.23 24.53 -0.37
N GLY A 12 -14.32 25.15 0.10
CA GLY A 12 -14.26 26.22 1.10
C GLY A 12 -13.83 25.73 2.50
N LEU A 13 -14.11 24.47 2.82
CA LEU A 13 -13.69 23.83 4.07
C LEU A 13 -12.21 23.45 4.04
N LEU A 14 -11.68 23.02 2.88
CA LEU A 14 -10.27 22.64 2.69
C LEU A 14 -9.30 23.78 3.05
N PHE A 15 -9.62 25.03 2.68
CA PHE A 15 -8.70 26.17 2.83
C PHE A 15 -8.74 26.86 4.20
N THR A 16 -9.34 26.24 5.21
CA THR A 16 -9.30 26.77 6.58
C THR A 16 -7.94 26.49 7.23
N LEU A 17 -7.41 27.46 7.99
CA LEU A 17 -6.08 27.35 8.59
C LEU A 17 -5.95 26.13 9.52
N GLU A 18 -7.01 25.84 10.29
CA GLU A 18 -7.08 24.66 11.17
C GLU A 18 -6.90 23.35 10.37
N ASN A 19 -7.60 23.21 9.25
CA ASN A 19 -7.56 22.03 8.41
C ASN A 19 -6.20 21.83 7.73
N ILE A 20 -5.57 22.92 7.29
CA ILE A 20 -4.21 22.89 6.72
C ILE A 20 -3.18 22.43 7.77
N ILE A 21 -3.31 22.86 9.02
CA ILE A 21 -2.39 22.43 10.08
C ILE A 21 -2.57 20.93 10.35
N TRP A 22 -3.82 20.47 10.51
CA TRP A 22 -4.10 19.06 10.81
C TRP A 22 -3.72 18.11 9.68
N ILE A 23 -3.97 18.48 8.42
CA ILE A 23 -3.55 17.62 7.30
C ILE A 23 -2.02 17.51 7.22
N ASN A 24 -1.28 18.61 7.43
CA ASN A 24 0.19 18.57 7.43
C ASN A 24 0.74 17.77 8.62
N LEU A 25 0.13 17.89 9.80
CA LEU A 25 0.47 17.09 10.96
C LEU A 25 0.26 15.59 10.68
N GLY A 26 -0.88 15.25 10.07
CA GLY A 26 -1.21 13.88 9.66
C GLY A 26 -0.22 13.34 8.64
N VAL A 27 0.15 14.14 7.64
CA VAL A 27 1.16 13.78 6.64
C VAL A 27 2.52 13.53 7.29
N PHE A 28 2.95 14.40 8.19
CA PHE A 28 4.22 14.25 8.91
C PHE A 28 4.25 12.95 9.73
N ILE A 29 3.23 12.75 10.57
CA ILE A 29 3.12 11.56 11.43
C ILE A 29 3.04 10.29 10.58
N GLY A 30 2.19 10.28 9.54
CA GLY A 30 2.04 9.14 8.64
C GLY A 30 3.34 8.76 7.94
N CYS A 31 4.10 9.76 7.47
CA CYS A 31 5.40 9.52 6.82
C CYS A 31 6.41 8.91 7.80
N VAL A 32 6.51 9.43 9.02
CA VAL A 32 7.44 8.94 10.05
C VAL A 32 7.08 7.51 10.47
N PHE A 33 5.81 7.24 10.75
CA PHE A 33 5.37 5.90 11.16
C PHE A 33 5.59 4.87 10.07
N ALA A 34 5.23 5.18 8.82
CA ALA A 34 5.37 4.23 7.72
C ALA A 34 6.83 4.01 7.29
N ALA A 35 7.73 4.96 7.59
CA ALA A 35 9.16 4.77 7.36
C ALA A 35 9.79 3.72 8.28
N ILE A 36 9.13 3.33 9.38
CA ILE A 36 9.60 2.30 10.29
C ILE A 36 9.08 0.93 9.79
N PRO A 37 9.96 -0.05 9.51
CA PRO A 37 9.52 -1.39 9.11
C PRO A 37 8.59 -2.02 10.13
N GLY A 38 7.49 -2.61 9.65
CA GLY A 38 6.50 -3.30 10.49
C GLY A 38 5.44 -2.40 11.12
N LEU A 39 5.58 -1.07 11.08
CA LEU A 39 4.51 -0.15 11.45
C LEU A 39 3.65 0.16 10.22
N SER A 40 2.48 -0.46 10.16
CA SER A 40 1.55 -0.23 9.06
C SER A 40 0.82 1.11 9.19
N VAL A 41 0.40 1.66 8.04
CA VAL A 41 -0.40 2.88 7.98
C VAL A 41 -1.72 2.72 8.74
N ILE A 42 -2.33 1.54 8.65
CA ILE A 42 -3.58 1.20 9.33
C ILE A 42 -3.38 1.24 10.85
N LEU A 43 -2.27 0.70 11.36
CA LEU A 43 -1.97 0.74 12.78
C LEU A 43 -1.78 2.18 13.28
N CYS A 44 -1.14 3.05 12.49
CA CYS A 44 -1.05 4.47 12.79
C CYS A 44 -2.45 5.12 12.88
N ILE A 45 -3.33 4.87 11.89
CA ILE A 45 -4.71 5.36 11.91
C ILE A 45 -5.45 4.88 13.17
N ILE A 46 -5.34 3.59 13.52
CA ILE A 46 -5.98 3.02 14.71
C ILE A 46 -5.49 3.70 15.99
N LEU A 47 -4.17 3.94 16.12
CA LEU A 47 -3.59 4.60 17.30
C LEU A 47 -4.04 6.04 17.45
N PHE A 48 -4.26 6.73 16.33
CA PHE A 48 -4.67 8.14 16.31
C PHE A 48 -6.18 8.34 16.23
N LEU A 49 -6.96 7.29 15.96
CA LEU A 49 -8.42 7.33 15.92
C LEU A 49 -9.03 7.86 17.24
N PRO A 50 -8.59 7.46 18.45
CA PRO A 50 -9.09 8.02 19.70
C PRO A 50 -8.87 9.53 19.83
N VAL A 51 -7.76 10.04 19.30
CA VAL A 51 -7.46 11.48 19.31
C VAL A 51 -8.49 12.24 18.49
N THR A 52 -8.91 11.68 17.35
CA THR A 52 -9.93 12.30 16.49
C THR A 52 -11.33 12.38 17.12
N TYR A 53 -11.63 11.58 18.15
CA TYR A 53 -12.91 11.69 18.87
C TYR A 53 -13.03 12.98 19.67
N THR A 54 -11.90 13.63 19.99
CA THR A 54 -11.89 14.95 20.65
C THR A 54 -11.93 16.11 19.65
N MET A 55 -11.87 15.81 18.35
CA MET A 55 -11.79 16.80 17.27
C MET A 55 -13.14 16.96 16.55
N ARG A 56 -13.31 18.09 15.85
CA ARG A 56 -14.44 18.23 14.91
C ARG A 56 -14.27 17.23 13.75
N ALA A 57 -15.39 16.75 13.19
CA ALA A 57 -15.38 15.69 12.18
C ALA A 57 -14.49 16.00 10.96
N ILE A 58 -14.52 17.23 10.44
CA ILE A 58 -13.75 17.64 9.26
C ILE A 58 -12.23 17.60 9.51
N PRO A 59 -11.66 18.32 10.50
CA PRO A 59 -10.22 18.26 10.76
C PRO A 59 -9.77 16.86 11.20
N GLY A 60 -10.61 16.11 11.92
CA GLY A 60 -10.32 14.71 12.28
C GLY A 60 -10.19 13.81 11.05
N MET A 61 -11.12 13.89 10.09
CA MET A 61 -11.01 13.14 8.84
C MET A 61 -9.79 13.56 8.01
N MET A 62 -9.49 14.86 7.93
CA MET A 62 -8.33 15.36 7.20
C MET A 62 -7.01 14.91 7.80
N PHE A 63 -6.93 14.86 9.12
CA PHE A 63 -5.77 14.34 9.84
C PHE A 63 -5.53 12.86 9.49
N LEU A 64 -6.57 12.02 9.58
CA LEU A 64 -6.45 10.59 9.26
C LEU A 64 -6.19 10.33 7.77
N LEU A 65 -6.80 11.11 6.88
CA LEU A 65 -6.51 11.06 5.44
C LEU A 65 -5.06 11.48 5.14
N GLY A 66 -4.55 12.48 5.85
CA GLY A 66 -3.14 12.87 5.78
C GLY A 66 -2.21 11.71 6.17
N ILE A 67 -2.51 11.02 7.27
CA ILE A 67 -1.77 9.81 7.71
C ILE A 67 -1.84 8.73 6.61
N TYR A 68 -3.03 8.47 6.08
CA TYR A 68 -3.25 7.45 5.05
C TYR A 68 -2.43 7.71 3.78
N CYS A 69 -2.57 8.91 3.21
CA CYS A 69 -1.88 9.30 1.97
C CYS A 69 -0.36 9.33 2.13
N ALA A 70 0.14 9.88 3.24
CA ALA A 70 1.58 9.95 3.49
C ALA A 70 2.18 8.57 3.79
N GLY A 71 1.43 7.70 4.47
CA GLY A 71 1.86 6.35 4.79
C GLY A 71 2.14 5.50 3.55
N GLY A 72 1.38 5.70 2.47
CA GLY A 72 1.62 5.04 1.18
C GLY A 72 3.03 5.30 0.63
N TYR A 73 3.50 6.55 0.73
CA TYR A 73 4.88 6.91 0.37
C TYR A 73 5.90 6.50 1.44
N GLY A 74 5.60 6.72 2.73
CA GLY A 74 6.53 6.46 3.83
C GLY A 74 7.05 5.03 3.87
N GLY A 75 6.21 4.04 3.55
CA GLY A 75 6.62 2.63 3.42
C GLY A 75 7.69 2.37 2.33
N SER A 76 7.77 3.24 1.33
CA SER A 76 8.81 3.17 0.29
C SER A 76 10.19 3.56 0.84
N VAL A 77 10.28 4.37 1.89
CA VAL A 77 11.54 4.81 2.48
C VAL A 77 12.30 3.62 3.09
N SER A 78 11.62 2.81 3.90
CA SER A 78 12.18 1.57 4.46
C SER A 78 12.47 0.53 3.38
N ALA A 79 11.58 0.37 2.41
CA ALA A 79 11.78 -0.54 1.28
C ALA A 79 13.05 -0.21 0.47
N ILE A 80 13.29 1.08 0.17
CA ILE A 80 14.42 1.55 -0.65
C ILE A 80 15.74 1.49 0.12
N LEU A 81 15.76 1.91 1.39
CA LEU A 81 17.01 2.09 2.14
C LEU A 81 17.53 0.80 2.78
N ILE A 82 16.63 -0.05 3.28
CA ILE A 82 17.00 -1.19 4.15
C ILE A 82 16.44 -2.52 3.68
N ASN A 83 15.92 -2.57 2.44
CA ASN A 83 15.39 -3.78 1.81
C ASN A 83 14.37 -4.52 2.68
N THR A 84 13.60 -3.79 3.49
CA THR A 84 12.60 -4.38 4.39
C THR A 84 11.33 -3.57 4.23
N PRO A 85 10.26 -4.11 3.60
CA PRO A 85 9.10 -3.31 3.26
C PRO A 85 8.21 -3.16 4.49
N GLY A 86 7.82 -1.93 4.83
CA GLY A 86 6.85 -1.69 5.91
C GLY A 86 5.41 -2.04 5.54
N THR A 87 5.10 -2.09 4.23
CA THR A 87 3.76 -2.39 3.71
C THR A 87 3.84 -3.33 2.50
N PRO A 88 2.78 -4.11 2.20
CA PRO A 88 2.81 -5.07 1.10
C PRO A 88 3.00 -4.42 -0.27
N HIS A 89 2.41 -3.25 -0.49
CA HIS A 89 2.58 -2.52 -1.75
C HIS A 89 4.00 -1.94 -1.92
N ALA A 90 4.72 -1.67 -0.83
CA ALA A 90 6.11 -1.21 -0.88
C ALA A 90 7.09 -2.34 -1.25
N ALA A 91 6.67 -3.62 -1.21
CA ALA A 91 7.48 -4.74 -1.66
C ALA A 91 7.81 -4.64 -3.15
N ALA A 92 6.89 -4.15 -3.99
CA ALA A 92 7.18 -3.89 -5.40
C ALA A 92 8.21 -2.75 -5.56
N THR A 93 8.07 -1.67 -4.77
CA THR A 93 9.01 -0.55 -4.77
C THR A 93 10.42 -0.97 -4.35
N MET A 94 10.54 -1.93 -3.43
CA MET A 94 11.83 -2.47 -3.02
C MET A 94 12.62 -3.06 -4.19
N LEU A 95 11.94 -3.84 -5.05
CA LEU A 95 12.59 -4.60 -6.14
C LEU A 95 13.39 -3.69 -7.07
N ASP A 96 12.88 -2.49 -7.34
CA ASP A 96 13.55 -1.50 -8.20
C ASP A 96 14.35 -0.47 -7.40
N GLY A 97 13.81 -0.03 -6.26
CA GLY A 97 14.32 1.08 -5.48
C GLY A 97 15.56 0.76 -4.64
N HIS A 98 15.63 -0.43 -4.05
CA HIS A 98 16.79 -0.83 -3.25
C HIS A 98 18.06 -1.06 -4.11
N PRO A 99 18.00 -1.71 -5.29
CA PRO A 99 19.13 -1.73 -6.22
C PRO A 99 19.63 -0.33 -6.63
N LEU A 100 18.71 0.61 -6.88
CA LEU A 100 19.06 2.02 -7.16
C LEU A 100 19.79 2.68 -5.97
N SER A 101 19.36 2.40 -4.75
CA SER A 101 20.03 2.89 -3.55
C SER A 101 21.43 2.28 -3.38
N LYS A 102 21.60 0.98 -3.66
CA LYS A 102 22.92 0.31 -3.66
C LYS A 102 23.91 0.88 -4.68
N MET A 103 23.42 1.41 -5.81
CA MET A 103 24.22 2.13 -6.81
C MET A 103 24.59 3.57 -6.39
N GLY A 104 24.26 3.99 -5.16
CA GLY A 104 24.53 5.34 -4.66
C GLY A 104 23.51 6.41 -5.12
N ARG A 105 22.42 6.00 -5.78
CA ARG A 105 21.37 6.91 -6.30
C ARG A 105 20.14 6.98 -5.39
N THR A 106 20.38 7.04 -4.09
CA THR A 106 19.33 6.97 -3.06
C THR A 106 18.32 8.12 -3.13
N LYS A 107 18.77 9.37 -3.32
CA LYS A 107 17.87 10.54 -3.41
C LYS A 107 17.05 10.48 -4.69
N ALA A 108 17.64 10.01 -5.80
CA ALA A 108 16.89 9.79 -7.03
C ALA A 108 15.79 8.74 -6.82
N ALA A 109 16.10 7.57 -6.22
CA ALA A 109 15.12 6.53 -5.93
C ALA A 109 13.95 7.03 -5.08
N LEU A 110 14.24 7.78 -4.00
CA LEU A 110 13.21 8.36 -3.13
C LEU A 110 12.34 9.40 -3.87
N LYS A 111 12.94 10.27 -4.69
CA LYS A 111 12.18 11.23 -5.51
C LYS A 111 11.27 10.55 -6.53
N ILE A 112 11.76 9.49 -7.17
CA ILE A 112 10.98 8.71 -8.13
C ILE A 112 9.76 8.09 -7.43
N ALA A 113 9.98 7.45 -6.28
CA ALA A 113 8.90 6.89 -5.48
C ALA A 113 7.89 7.96 -5.02
N LEU A 114 8.38 9.14 -4.63
CA LEU A 114 7.53 10.26 -4.23
C LEU A 114 6.64 10.74 -5.38
N TYR A 115 7.23 11.02 -6.55
CA TYR A 115 6.48 11.51 -7.71
C TYR A 115 5.49 10.47 -8.24
N ALA A 116 5.90 9.21 -8.33
CA ALA A 116 5.02 8.12 -8.74
C ALA A 116 3.84 7.94 -7.77
N SER A 117 4.10 7.95 -6.45
CA SER A 117 3.05 7.80 -5.43
C SER A 117 2.12 9.01 -5.39
N THR A 118 2.65 10.22 -5.56
CA THR A 118 1.85 11.45 -5.60
C THR A 118 0.92 11.46 -6.81
N PHE A 119 1.46 11.13 -7.99
CA PHE A 119 0.66 11.06 -9.21
C PHE A 119 -0.40 9.96 -9.13
N GLY A 120 0.00 8.75 -8.69
CA GLY A 120 -0.94 7.63 -8.52
C GLY A 120 -2.02 7.93 -7.47
N GLY A 121 -1.67 8.60 -6.37
CA GLY A 121 -2.61 9.04 -5.34
C GLY A 121 -3.61 10.08 -5.85
N ILE A 122 -3.15 11.09 -6.59
CA ILE A 122 -4.03 12.10 -7.21
C ILE A 122 -4.92 11.45 -8.27
N PHE A 123 -4.35 10.62 -9.13
CA PHE A 123 -5.08 9.95 -10.20
C PHE A 123 -6.15 9.00 -9.65
N SER A 124 -5.81 8.15 -8.68
CA SER A 124 -6.77 7.25 -8.02
C SER A 124 -7.84 8.02 -7.25
N ALA A 125 -7.51 9.13 -6.57
CA ALA A 125 -8.50 9.97 -5.91
C ALA A 125 -9.49 10.59 -6.91
N LEU A 126 -9.02 11.06 -8.07
CA LEU A 126 -9.89 11.58 -9.12
C LEU A 126 -10.76 10.48 -9.74
N VAL A 127 -10.18 9.31 -10.03
CA VAL A 127 -10.94 8.16 -10.54
C VAL A 127 -12.01 7.76 -9.54
N LEU A 128 -11.68 7.65 -8.25
CA LEU A 128 -12.64 7.31 -7.20
C LEU A 128 -13.75 8.37 -7.08
N LEU A 129 -13.42 9.65 -7.19
CA LEU A 129 -14.39 10.74 -7.14
C LEU A 129 -15.45 10.63 -8.26
N PHE A 130 -15.05 10.27 -9.49
CA PHE A 130 -15.96 10.21 -10.64
C PHE A 130 -16.59 8.83 -10.85
N LEU A 131 -15.80 7.76 -10.75
CA LEU A 131 -16.24 6.38 -11.00
C LEU A 131 -16.79 5.69 -9.76
N GLY A 132 -16.41 6.11 -8.55
CA GLY A 132 -16.88 5.52 -7.29
C GLY A 132 -18.40 5.29 -7.20
N PRO A 133 -19.25 6.30 -7.46
CA PRO A 133 -20.71 6.10 -7.42
C PRO A 133 -21.25 5.19 -8.53
N GLN A 134 -20.55 5.07 -9.67
CA GLN A 134 -20.94 4.16 -10.75
C GLN A 134 -20.56 2.71 -10.39
N VAL A 135 -19.34 2.51 -9.88
CA VAL A 135 -18.86 1.21 -9.40
C VAL A 135 -19.76 0.68 -8.29
N ALA A 136 -20.16 1.52 -7.32
CA ALA A 136 -21.06 1.11 -6.25
C ALA A 136 -22.42 0.56 -6.75
N LYS A 137 -22.96 1.13 -7.83
CA LYS A 137 -24.22 0.65 -8.44
C LYS A 137 -24.05 -0.71 -9.11
N ILE A 138 -22.94 -0.91 -9.79
CA ILE A 138 -22.61 -2.18 -10.45
C ILE A 138 -22.34 -3.25 -9.39
N SER A 139 -21.58 -2.93 -8.34
CA SER A 139 -21.28 -3.84 -7.24
C SER A 139 -22.54 -4.33 -6.52
N ALA A 140 -23.55 -3.46 -6.37
CA ALA A 140 -24.83 -3.85 -5.77
C ALA A 140 -25.66 -4.84 -6.61
N GLN A 141 -25.31 -5.02 -7.89
CA GLN A 141 -25.96 -5.95 -8.82
C GLN A 141 -25.18 -7.26 -9.00
N LEU A 142 -23.98 -7.38 -8.41
CA LEU A 142 -23.18 -8.60 -8.50
C LEU A 142 -23.86 -9.74 -7.73
N GLY A 143 -24.18 -10.82 -8.44
CA GLY A 143 -24.68 -12.05 -7.86
C GLY A 143 -23.55 -13.05 -7.58
N THR A 144 -23.94 -14.24 -7.11
CA THR A 144 -23.02 -15.31 -6.76
C THR A 144 -22.16 -15.77 -7.94
N ALA A 145 -22.72 -15.79 -9.15
CA ALA A 145 -22.00 -16.18 -10.37
C ALA A 145 -20.92 -15.16 -10.76
N GLU A 146 -21.22 -13.86 -10.63
CA GLU A 146 -20.27 -12.79 -10.91
C GLU A 146 -19.14 -12.75 -9.90
N TYR A 147 -19.43 -12.95 -8.61
CA TYR A 147 -18.40 -13.10 -7.57
C TYR A 147 -17.46 -14.28 -7.88
N PHE A 148 -18.00 -15.43 -8.33
CA PHE A 148 -17.17 -16.56 -8.73
C PHE A 148 -16.25 -16.21 -9.91
N MET A 149 -16.76 -15.52 -10.93
CA MET A 149 -15.95 -15.06 -12.06
C MET A 149 -14.85 -14.09 -11.64
N VAL A 150 -15.13 -13.17 -10.72
CA VAL A 150 -14.14 -12.24 -10.17
C VAL A 150 -13.04 -12.99 -9.40
N CYS A 151 -13.40 -13.97 -8.57
CA CYS A 151 -12.43 -14.82 -7.89
C CYS A 151 -11.56 -15.61 -8.87
N LEU A 152 -12.17 -16.19 -9.92
CA LEU A 152 -11.46 -16.94 -10.95
C LEU A 152 -10.51 -16.03 -11.74
N PHE A 153 -10.96 -14.85 -12.11
CA PHE A 153 -10.13 -13.82 -12.74
C PHE A 153 -8.93 -13.44 -11.87
N GLY A 154 -9.15 -13.23 -10.56
CA GLY A 154 -8.07 -12.99 -9.60
C GLY A 154 -7.04 -14.13 -9.57
N MET A 155 -7.50 -15.38 -9.55
CA MET A 155 -6.61 -16.55 -9.62
C MET A 155 -5.81 -16.60 -10.93
N THR A 156 -6.41 -16.23 -12.06
CA THR A 156 -5.67 -16.17 -13.34
C THR A 156 -4.58 -15.09 -13.35
N ILE A 157 -4.80 -13.96 -12.67
CA ILE A 157 -3.79 -12.91 -12.52
C ILE A 157 -2.61 -13.45 -11.69
N ILE A 158 -2.88 -14.12 -10.57
CA ILE A 158 -1.83 -14.73 -9.73
C ILE A 158 -1.01 -15.74 -10.55
N ALA A 159 -1.68 -16.60 -11.33
CA ALA A 159 -1.01 -17.54 -12.22
C ALA A 159 -0.16 -16.83 -13.29
N GLY A 160 -0.65 -15.71 -13.85
CA GLY A 160 0.08 -14.90 -14.82
C GLY A 160 1.35 -14.23 -14.26
N VAL A 161 1.31 -13.79 -13.00
CA VAL A 161 2.47 -13.16 -12.33
C VAL A 161 3.55 -14.17 -11.91
N SER A 162 3.22 -15.47 -11.90
CA SER A 162 4.10 -16.54 -11.39
C SER A 162 5.32 -16.87 -12.27
N GLY A 163 5.53 -16.12 -13.35
CA GLY A 163 6.78 -16.11 -14.11
C GLY A 163 7.17 -17.47 -14.70
N LYS A 164 8.41 -17.92 -14.42
CA LYS A 164 9.03 -19.10 -15.07
C LYS A 164 8.44 -20.46 -14.66
N SER A 165 7.64 -20.52 -13.60
CA SER A 165 7.16 -21.79 -13.04
C SER A 165 5.71 -21.68 -12.57
N LEU A 166 4.77 -21.85 -13.50
CA LEU A 166 3.32 -21.82 -13.25
C LEU A 166 2.90 -22.70 -12.06
N VAL A 167 3.48 -23.89 -11.94
CA VAL A 167 3.17 -24.86 -10.88
C VAL A 167 3.45 -24.28 -9.48
N LYS A 168 4.59 -23.59 -9.31
CA LYS A 168 4.94 -22.95 -8.03
C LYS A 168 3.97 -21.81 -7.69
N GLY A 169 3.53 -21.09 -8.72
CA GLY A 169 2.51 -20.06 -8.62
C GLY A 169 1.18 -20.58 -8.10
N ILE A 170 0.68 -21.65 -8.73
CA ILE A 170 -0.58 -22.28 -8.34
C ILE A 170 -0.49 -22.85 -6.91
N ILE A 171 0.63 -23.49 -6.55
CA ILE A 171 0.84 -23.99 -5.18
C ILE A 171 0.82 -22.84 -4.17
N ALA A 172 1.48 -21.71 -4.47
CA ALA A 172 1.46 -20.53 -3.61
C ALA A 172 0.06 -19.91 -3.50
N ALA A 173 -0.71 -19.89 -4.59
CA ALA A 173 -2.10 -19.43 -4.61
C ALA A 173 -3.00 -20.32 -3.74
N CYS A 174 -2.88 -21.65 -3.86
CA CYS A 174 -3.62 -22.61 -3.04
C CYS A 174 -3.27 -22.47 -1.55
N LEU A 175 -1.98 -22.30 -1.22
CA LEU A 175 -1.54 -22.05 0.15
C LEU A 175 -2.13 -20.74 0.71
N GLY A 176 -2.08 -19.66 -0.08
CA GLY A 176 -2.67 -18.37 0.31
C GLY A 176 -4.18 -18.47 0.55
N LEU A 177 -4.91 -19.17 -0.34
CA LEU A 177 -6.35 -19.43 -0.18
C LEU A 177 -6.64 -20.24 1.07
N LEU A 178 -5.84 -21.26 1.38
CA LEU A 178 -6.00 -22.08 2.59
C LEU A 178 -5.82 -21.24 3.85
N ILE A 179 -4.80 -20.38 3.89
CA ILE A 179 -4.57 -19.44 4.99
C ILE A 179 -5.71 -18.43 5.11
N SER A 180 -6.23 -17.93 3.99
CA SER A 180 -7.36 -17.00 3.96
C SER A 180 -8.70 -17.62 4.38
N CYS A 181 -8.82 -18.95 4.39
CA CYS A 181 -10.02 -19.67 4.85
C CYS A 181 -10.12 -19.75 6.37
N VAL A 182 -9.09 -19.28 7.11
CA VAL A 182 -9.10 -19.23 8.57
C VAL A 182 -10.00 -18.08 9.03
N GLY A 183 -11.03 -18.39 9.81
CA GLY A 183 -11.97 -17.41 10.37
C GLY A 183 -13.44 -17.77 10.17
N ALA A 184 -14.32 -16.84 10.51
CA ALA A 184 -15.76 -16.99 10.30
C ALA A 184 -16.12 -16.80 8.82
N ASP A 185 -16.92 -17.70 8.27
CA ASP A 185 -17.49 -17.55 6.93
C ASP A 185 -18.42 -16.33 6.87
N PRO A 186 -18.19 -15.33 5.99
CA PRO A 186 -19.03 -14.14 5.89
C PRO A 186 -20.50 -14.43 5.55
N MET A 187 -20.78 -15.54 4.87
CA MET A 187 -22.11 -15.89 4.41
C MET A 187 -22.89 -16.70 5.44
N THR A 188 -22.22 -17.65 6.10
CA THR A 188 -22.86 -18.65 6.94
C THR A 188 -22.51 -18.53 8.43
N SER A 189 -21.53 -17.68 8.77
CA SER A 189 -20.98 -17.47 10.13
C SER A 189 -20.46 -18.73 10.80
N TYR A 190 -20.20 -19.81 10.05
CA TYR A 190 -19.52 -20.98 10.57
C TYR A 190 -18.02 -20.71 10.70
N ASP A 191 -17.46 -21.13 11.83
CA ASP A 191 -16.04 -21.09 12.12
C ASP A 191 -15.27 -22.10 11.25
N ARG A 192 -14.29 -21.61 10.49
CA ARG A 192 -13.38 -22.45 9.70
C ARG A 192 -11.96 -22.30 10.24
N PHE A 193 -11.35 -23.41 10.65
CA PHE A 193 -9.96 -23.45 11.14
C PHE A 193 -9.65 -22.49 12.31
N THR A 194 -10.63 -22.15 13.17
CA THR A 194 -10.40 -21.31 14.35
C THR A 194 -9.78 -22.07 15.53
N PHE A 195 -9.84 -23.41 15.51
CA PHE A 195 -9.26 -24.32 16.51
C PHE A 195 -9.61 -23.96 17.98
N GLY A 196 -10.76 -23.31 18.21
CA GLY A 196 -11.20 -22.87 19.53
C GLY A 196 -10.51 -21.61 20.07
N ILE A 197 -9.72 -20.90 19.25
CA ILE A 197 -9.05 -19.66 19.63
C ILE A 197 -9.90 -18.46 19.19
N PRO A 198 -10.44 -17.64 20.12
CA PRO A 198 -11.34 -16.53 19.77
C PRO A 198 -10.71 -15.46 18.87
N ARG A 199 -9.39 -15.26 18.96
CA ARG A 199 -8.66 -14.28 18.15
C ARG A 199 -8.63 -14.64 16.66
N LEU A 200 -8.78 -15.91 16.32
CA LEU A 200 -8.85 -16.39 14.94
C LEU A 200 -10.25 -16.25 14.32
N TYR A 201 -11.26 -15.86 15.09
CA TYR A 201 -12.62 -15.66 14.60
C TYR A 201 -12.71 -14.60 13.48
N LEU A 202 -11.98 -13.49 13.65
CA LEU A 202 -11.86 -12.43 12.63
C LEU A 202 -10.92 -12.81 11.46
N GLY A 203 -10.37 -14.03 11.48
CA GLY A 203 -9.36 -14.48 10.55
C GLY A 203 -7.99 -13.84 10.78
N LEU A 204 -7.10 -14.05 9.81
CA LEU A 204 -5.76 -13.46 9.82
C LEU A 204 -5.79 -12.13 9.06
N ASP A 205 -5.33 -11.06 9.71
CA ASP A 205 -5.22 -9.76 9.06
C ASP A 205 -4.25 -9.85 7.87
N LEU A 206 -4.74 -9.42 6.69
CA LEU A 206 -4.00 -9.53 5.44
C LEU A 206 -2.69 -8.75 5.48
N ALA A 207 -2.70 -7.54 6.07
CA ALA A 207 -1.51 -6.71 6.16
C ALA A 207 -0.46 -7.34 7.08
N VAL A 208 -0.88 -7.85 8.25
CA VAL A 208 0.01 -8.55 9.20
C VAL A 208 0.62 -9.79 8.56
N THR A 209 -0.20 -10.59 7.88
CA THR A 209 0.25 -11.83 7.22
C THR A 209 1.29 -11.55 6.15
N LEU A 210 1.06 -10.54 5.30
CA LEU A 210 1.99 -10.15 4.24
C LEU A 210 3.29 -9.59 4.82
N ILE A 211 3.24 -8.71 5.82
CA ILE A 211 4.44 -8.18 6.49
C ILE A 211 5.27 -9.32 7.10
N GLY A 212 4.62 -10.25 7.81
CA GLY A 212 5.29 -11.42 8.40
C GLY A 212 5.95 -12.30 7.35
N LEU A 213 5.25 -12.58 6.24
CA LEU A 213 5.78 -13.38 5.13
C LEU A 213 7.00 -12.72 4.49
N PHE A 214 6.94 -11.41 4.19
CA PHE A 214 8.06 -10.68 3.59
C PHE A 214 9.26 -10.59 4.54
N ALA A 215 9.02 -10.35 5.84
CA ALA A 215 10.08 -10.32 6.84
C ALA A 215 10.78 -11.68 6.97
N LEU A 216 10.01 -12.78 6.95
CA LEU A 216 10.55 -14.12 7.04
C LEU A 216 11.43 -14.48 5.83
N VAL A 217 11.02 -14.10 4.61
CA VAL A 217 11.83 -14.28 3.39
C VAL A 217 13.15 -13.52 3.50
N GLU A 218 13.13 -12.27 3.98
CA GLU A 218 14.35 -11.47 4.19
C GLU A 218 15.29 -12.06 5.24
N ILE A 219 14.75 -12.55 6.37
CA ILE A 219 15.55 -13.18 7.42
C ILE A 219 16.23 -14.44 6.90
N ILE A 220 15.50 -15.29 6.18
CA ILE A 220 16.06 -16.51 5.57
C ILE A 220 17.15 -16.15 4.55
N GLY A 221 16.88 -15.20 3.66
CA GLY A 221 17.87 -14.75 2.67
C GLY A 221 19.13 -14.16 3.30
N LYS A 222 19.00 -13.41 4.41
CA LYS A 222 20.13 -12.88 5.16
C LYS A 222 20.87 -13.95 5.97
N ALA A 223 20.18 -14.99 6.43
CA ALA A 223 20.79 -16.10 7.15
C ALA A 223 21.70 -16.96 6.24
N GLU A 224 21.44 -17.00 4.93
CA GLU A 224 22.31 -17.64 3.94
C GLU A 224 23.60 -16.85 3.64
N LEU A 225 23.67 -15.56 3.98
CA LEU A 225 24.83 -14.71 3.67
C LEU A 225 25.94 -14.83 4.72
N LYS A 226 27.19 -14.91 4.23
CA LYS A 226 28.40 -14.96 5.07
C LYS A 226 28.55 -13.63 5.83
N ARG A 227 28.81 -13.69 7.14
CA ARG A 227 28.84 -12.56 8.12
C ARG A 227 29.67 -11.33 7.69
N SER A 228 30.56 -11.47 6.71
CA SER A 228 31.41 -10.41 6.14
C SER A 228 30.68 -9.40 5.24
N GLU A 229 29.50 -9.72 4.71
CA GLU A 229 28.71 -8.81 3.86
C GLU A 229 27.58 -8.09 4.62
N LEU A 230 27.44 -8.36 5.93
CA LEU A 230 26.52 -7.66 6.84
C LEU A 230 26.98 -6.25 7.23
N ASN A 231 27.96 -5.70 6.52
CA ASN A 231 28.23 -4.27 6.60
C ASN A 231 26.97 -3.57 6.08
N LEU A 232 26.15 -3.10 7.03
CA LEU A 232 25.27 -1.97 6.84
C LEU A 232 26.17 -0.83 6.36
N HIS A 233 26.43 -0.80 5.05
CA HIS A 233 26.72 0.42 4.37
C HIS A 233 25.43 1.24 4.52
N ALA A 234 25.29 1.90 5.67
CA ALA A 234 24.73 3.24 5.73
C ALA A 234 25.62 4.04 4.78
N GLY A 235 25.35 3.87 3.48
CA GLY A 235 26.20 4.34 2.41
C GLY A 235 26.38 5.81 2.67
N LYS A 236 27.65 6.25 2.69
CA LYS A 236 27.97 7.67 2.57
C LYS A 236 26.93 8.25 1.62
N ILE A 237 26.17 9.26 2.07
CA ILE A 237 25.33 10.09 1.21
C ILE A 237 26.31 10.86 0.33
N GLY A 238 26.98 10.15 -0.57
CA GLY A 238 28.11 10.58 -1.36
C GLY A 238 27.56 11.14 -2.65
N ASN A 239 27.63 12.47 -2.77
CA ASN A 239 27.41 13.25 -3.98
C ASN A 239 26.28 12.78 -4.92
N ASP A 240 25.14 12.36 -4.36
CA ASP A 240 23.92 12.18 -5.15
C ASP A 240 23.30 13.57 -5.37
N ASP A 241 23.45 14.07 -6.60
CA ASP A 241 22.82 15.28 -7.11
C ASP A 241 21.29 15.17 -7.08
N GLY A 242 20.73 13.96 -6.94
CA GLY A 242 19.30 13.69 -6.95
C GLY A 242 18.64 14.16 -8.25
N LYS A 243 19.43 14.35 -9.32
CA LYS A 243 18.97 14.78 -10.64
C LYS A 243 18.48 13.54 -11.37
N ILE A 244 17.19 13.54 -11.64
CA ILE A 244 16.56 12.59 -12.55
C ILE A 244 16.78 13.14 -13.96
N THR A 245 17.40 12.35 -14.83
CA THR A 245 17.66 12.79 -16.21
C THR A 245 16.33 12.94 -16.97
N LYS A 246 16.24 13.85 -17.94
CA LYS A 246 15.02 14.01 -18.76
C LYS A 246 14.58 12.71 -19.43
N ASP A 247 15.54 11.87 -19.83
CA ASP A 247 15.28 10.54 -20.39
C ASP A 247 14.70 9.56 -19.36
N GLU A 248 15.12 9.65 -18.10
CA GLU A 248 14.52 8.87 -17.01
C GLU A 248 13.09 9.34 -16.73
N TYR A 249 12.85 10.65 -16.75
CA TYR A 249 11.49 11.19 -16.60
C TYR A 249 10.54 10.68 -17.69
N LYS A 250 11.01 10.68 -18.95
CA LYS A 250 10.25 10.16 -20.09
C LYS A 250 10.05 8.64 -20.01
N ARG A 251 11.05 7.90 -19.52
CA ARG A 251 10.95 6.45 -19.28
C ARG A 251 10.01 6.09 -18.14
N MET A 252 9.92 6.93 -17.10
CA MET A 252 9.02 6.72 -15.97
C MET A 252 7.56 7.04 -16.28
N LEU A 253 7.30 7.99 -17.19
CA LEU A 253 5.94 8.42 -17.50
C LEU A 253 5.04 7.25 -17.95
N ARG A 254 5.56 6.34 -18.79
CA ARG A 254 4.82 5.17 -19.27
C ARG A 254 4.45 4.19 -18.14
N PRO A 255 5.41 3.67 -17.34
CA PRO A 255 5.10 2.84 -16.18
C PRO A 255 4.17 3.51 -15.16
N VAL A 256 4.35 4.80 -14.88
CA VAL A 256 3.51 5.52 -13.91
C VAL A 256 2.08 5.62 -14.41
N LEU A 257 1.86 5.94 -15.69
CA LEU A 257 0.52 6.01 -16.27
C LEU A 257 -0.14 4.62 -16.35
N ILE A 258 0.58 3.61 -16.84
CA ILE A 258 0.08 2.24 -16.95
C ILE A 258 -0.23 1.69 -15.55
N GLY A 259 0.69 1.87 -14.60
CA GLY A 259 0.52 1.43 -13.21
C GLY A 259 -0.63 2.15 -12.51
N SER A 260 -0.82 3.44 -12.76
CA SER A 260 -1.97 4.18 -12.21
C SER A 260 -3.29 3.73 -12.83
N LEU A 261 -3.31 3.43 -14.14
CA LEU A 261 -4.52 2.98 -14.83
C LEU A 261 -4.90 1.55 -14.42
N ILE A 262 -3.94 0.63 -14.41
CA ILE A 262 -4.16 -0.73 -13.90
C ILE A 262 -4.55 -0.68 -12.43
N GLY A 263 -3.85 0.13 -11.62
CA GLY A 263 -4.13 0.32 -10.21
C GLY A 263 -5.54 0.80 -9.95
N SER A 264 -6.01 1.82 -10.67
CA SER A 264 -7.38 2.34 -10.54
C SER A 264 -8.47 1.48 -11.19
N CYS A 265 -8.11 0.54 -12.08
CA CYS A 265 -9.07 -0.41 -12.65
C CYS A 265 -9.23 -1.66 -11.78
N VAL A 266 -8.15 -2.09 -11.11
CA VAL A 266 -8.13 -3.31 -10.29
C VAL A 266 -8.47 -3.00 -8.82
N GLY A 267 -8.01 -1.85 -8.29
CA GLY A 267 -8.25 -1.38 -6.92
C GLY A 267 -9.35 -0.34 -6.85
#